data_AF-A0A8H9WB52-F1
#
_entry.id   AF-A0A8H9WB52-F1
#
_cell.length_a   1.000
_cell.length_b   1.000
_cell.length_c   1.000
_cell.angle_alpha   90.00
_cell.angle_beta   90.00
_cell.angle_gamma   90.00
#
_symmetry.space_group_name_H-M   'P 1'
#
loop_
_entity.id
_entity.type
_entity.pdbx_description
1 polymer ?
#
loop_
_entity_poly.entity_id
_entity_poly.type
_entity_poly.pdbx_seq_one_letter_code
_entity_poly.pdbx_strand_id
1 'polypeptide(L)'
;MKMKGIESLKEIFKYGAFSLPVANYLLCEGNIPGDCKRILDVLKLAWKGNFKEAIRRADKAVENSRSETAKYFLLANKLVFLKYTGKTDVNLYRYLKRNLPKMSKSIRDTVIVTLINFEA
;
A
#
# COMPACT_ATOMS: atom_id res chain seq x y z
N MET A 1 6.34 15.22 15.97
CA MET A 1 7.06 14.99 14.70
C MET A 1 6.06 15.09 13.55
N LYS A 2 6.18 16.07 12.64
CA LYS A 2 5.23 16.24 11.53
C LYS A 2 5.62 15.29 10.38
N MET A 3 4.80 14.28 10.12
CA MET A 3 5.03 13.35 9.00
C MET A 3 4.82 14.08 7.67
N LYS A 4 5.79 13.93 6.75
CA LYS A 4 5.80 14.66 5.47
C LYS A 4 5.22 13.87 4.29
N GLY A 5 4.99 12.56 4.46
CA GLY A 5 4.43 11.70 3.41
C GLY A 5 4.62 10.21 3.71
N ILE A 6 4.38 9.37 2.69
CA ILE A 6 4.47 7.91 2.79
C ILE A 6 5.86 7.42 3.23
N GLU A 7 6.92 8.16 2.89
CA GLU A 7 8.31 7.87 3.30
C GLU A 7 8.48 7.86 4.82
N SER A 8 7.64 8.60 5.54
CA SER A 8 7.63 8.61 7.01
C SER A 8 7.13 7.28 7.60
N LEU A 9 6.57 6.38 6.79
CA LEU A 9 6.10 5.04 7.19
C LEU A 9 7.15 3.95 6.95
N LYS A 10 8.39 4.29 6.58
CA LYS A 10 9.44 3.30 6.23
C LYS A 10 9.63 2.17 7.24
N GLU A 11 9.61 2.49 8.54
CA GLU A 11 9.81 1.49 9.59
C GLU A 11 8.59 0.56 9.69
N ILE A 12 7.39 1.11 9.51
CA ILE A 12 6.16 0.33 9.49
C ILE A 12 6.18 -0.67 8.33
N PHE A 13 6.68 -0.26 7.16
CA PHE A 13 6.82 -1.15 6.01
C PHE A 13 7.88 -2.22 6.23
N LYS A 14 9.00 -1.87 6.86
CA LYS A 14 10.09 -2.81 7.18
C LYS A 14 9.64 -3.94 8.10
N TYR A 15 8.87 -3.62 9.15
CA TYR A 15 8.45 -4.60 10.14
C TYR A 15 7.06 -5.21 9.87
N GLY A 16 6.32 -4.69 8.89
CA GLY A 16 5.03 -5.24 8.48
C GLY A 16 4.05 -5.40 9.65
N ALA A 17 3.45 -6.59 9.79
CA ALA A 17 2.46 -6.88 10.82
C ALA A 17 2.96 -6.67 12.26
N PHE A 18 4.27 -6.78 12.52
CA PHE A 18 4.84 -6.47 13.84
C PHE A 18 4.72 -4.99 14.21
N SER A 19 4.52 -4.10 13.23
CA SER A 19 4.25 -2.67 13.46
C SER A 19 2.79 -2.35 13.78
N LEU A 20 1.91 -3.35 13.91
CA LEU A 20 0.49 -3.12 14.18
C LEU A 20 0.22 -2.22 15.42
N PRO A 21 0.93 -2.34 16.56
CA PRO A 21 0.74 -1.43 17.69
C PRO A 21 1.04 0.03 17.33
N VAL A 22 2.14 0.27 16.62
CA VAL A 22 2.54 1.62 16.16
C VAL A 22 1.53 2.16 15.15
N ALA A 23 1.08 1.34 14.21
CA ALA A 23 0.06 1.73 13.25
C ALA A 23 -1.26 2.12 13.94
N ASN A 24 -1.70 1.36 14.96
CA ASN A 24 -2.89 1.70 15.74
C ASN A 24 -2.71 3.04 16.48
N TYR A 25 -1.56 3.24 17.14
CA TYR A 25 -1.26 4.51 17.81
C TYR A 25 -1.34 5.69 16.83
N LEU A 26 -0.72 5.59 15.66
CA LEU A 26 -0.74 6.65 14.65
C LEU A 26 -2.14 6.91 14.09
N LEU A 27 -3.00 5.90 14.01
CA LEU A 27 -4.37 6.04 13.52
C LEU A 27 -5.31 6.69 14.55
N CYS A 28 -5.07 6.46 15.84
CA CYS A 28 -5.86 6.99 16.95
C CYS A 28 -5.39 8.40 17.37
N GLU A 29 -4.11 8.54 17.67
CA GLU A 29 -3.53 9.71 18.33
C GLU A 29 -2.58 10.50 17.41
N GLY A 30 -2.20 9.92 16.28
CA GLY A 30 -1.22 10.51 15.37
C GLY A 30 -1.81 11.61 14.49
N ASN A 31 -1.16 12.78 14.48
CA ASN A 31 -1.39 13.79 13.45
C ASN A 31 -0.63 13.41 12.16
N ILE A 32 -1.22 12.50 11.38
CA ILE A 32 -0.63 11.97 10.14
C ILE A 32 -1.39 12.44 8.90
N PRO A 33 -0.71 12.59 7.74
CA PRO A 33 -1.36 12.93 6.48
C PRO A 33 -2.48 11.95 6.10
N GLY A 34 -3.53 12.45 5.45
CA GLY A 34 -4.70 11.64 5.06
C GLY A 34 -4.35 10.42 4.20
N ASP A 35 -3.39 10.55 3.28
CA ASP A 35 -2.91 9.43 2.47
C ASP A 35 -2.19 8.36 3.33
N CYS A 36 -1.42 8.78 4.34
CA CYS A 36 -0.78 7.87 5.29
C CYS A 36 -1.82 7.13 6.13
N LYS A 37 -2.86 7.84 6.59
CA LYS A 37 -3.97 7.24 7.33
C LYS A 37 -4.66 6.15 6.53
N ARG A 38 -5.01 6.45 5.27
CA ARG A 38 -5.63 5.48 4.35
C ARG A 38 -4.75 4.26 4.08
N ILE A 39 -3.45 4.46 3.88
CA ILE A 39 -2.49 3.37 3.71
C ILE A 39 -2.46 2.47 4.95
N LEU A 40 -2.34 3.07 6.15
CA LEU A 40 -2.31 2.31 7.39
C LEU A 40 -3.61 1.54 7.65
N ASP A 41 -4.76 2.13 7.35
CA ASP A 41 -6.06 1.43 7.44
C ASP A 41 -6.11 0.19 6.54
N VAL A 42 -5.61 0.30 5.30
CA VAL A 42 -5.54 -0.80 4.35
C VAL A 42 -4.58 -1.89 4.84
N LEU A 43 -3.36 -1.52 5.24
CA LEU A 43 -2.35 -2.47 5.72
C LEU A 43 -2.80 -3.20 6.97
N LYS A 44 -3.43 -2.50 7.91
CA LYS A 44 -4.00 -3.09 9.13
C LYS A 44 -5.03 -4.18 8.83
N LEU A 45 -5.88 -3.98 7.83
CA LEU A 45 -6.83 -5.01 7.39
C LEU A 45 -6.12 -6.22 6.81
N ALA A 46 -5.12 -6.00 5.95
CA ALA A 46 -4.32 -7.07 5.35
C ALA A 46 -3.53 -7.87 6.40
N TRP A 47 -2.91 -7.21 7.39
CA TRP A 47 -2.20 -7.88 8.48
C TRP A 47 -3.12 -8.71 9.38
N LYS A 48 -4.41 -8.37 9.44
CA LYS A 48 -5.43 -9.18 10.11
C LYS A 48 -6.01 -10.28 9.22
N GLY A 49 -5.49 -10.47 8.01
CA GLY A 49 -5.98 -11.44 7.03
C GLY A 49 -7.28 -11.05 6.34
N ASN A 50 -7.81 -9.84 6.56
CA ASN A 50 -9.05 -9.38 5.94
C ASN A 50 -8.79 -8.79 4.56
N PHE A 51 -8.32 -9.63 3.62
CA PHE A 51 -7.89 -9.20 2.30
C PHE A 51 -9.01 -8.64 1.43
N LYS A 52 -10.23 -9.19 1.53
CA LYS A 52 -11.39 -8.69 0.77
C LYS A 52 -11.71 -7.23 1.13
N GLU A 53 -11.76 -6.92 2.41
CA GLU A 53 -11.99 -5.55 2.87
C GLU A 53 -10.77 -4.65 2.60
N ALA A 54 -9.55 -5.18 2.74
CA ALA A 54 -8.32 -4.44 2.41
C ALA A 54 -8.31 -3.99 0.95
N ILE A 55 -8.70 -4.85 0.00
CA ILE A 55 -8.82 -4.50 -1.43
C ILE A 55 -9.87 -3.40 -1.62
N ARG A 56 -11.06 -3.55 -1.05
CA ARG A 56 -12.14 -2.56 -1.16
C ARG A 56 -11.71 -1.19 -0.62
N ARG A 57 -10.97 -1.19 0.49
CA ARG A 57 -10.40 0.04 1.08
C ARG A 57 -9.27 0.61 0.25
N ALA A 58 -8.45 -0.23 -0.38
CA ALA A 58 -7.39 0.22 -1.28
C ALA A 58 -7.98 0.94 -2.49
N ASP A 59 -9.04 0.41 -3.10
CA ASP A 59 -9.72 1.05 -4.24
C ASP A 59 -10.24 2.44 -3.88
N LYS A 60 -10.98 2.56 -2.77
CA LYS A 60 -11.43 3.85 -2.24
C LYS A 60 -10.27 4.78 -1.91
N ALA A 61 -9.17 4.25 -1.39
CA ALA A 61 -8.02 5.06 -1.03
C ALA A 61 -7.30 5.61 -2.27
N VAL A 62 -7.24 4.85 -3.37
CA VAL A 62 -6.65 5.30 -4.64
C VAL A 62 -7.45 6.47 -5.22
N GLU A 63 -8.79 6.37 -5.23
CA GLU A 63 -9.69 7.44 -5.71
C GLU A 63 -9.51 8.75 -4.94
N ASN A 64 -9.25 8.67 -3.64
CA ASN A 64 -9.13 9.82 -2.74
C ASN A 64 -7.69 10.30 -2.51
N SER A 65 -6.70 9.62 -3.10
CA SER A 65 -5.30 9.93 -2.90
C SER A 65 -4.86 11.11 -3.75
N ARG A 66 -4.17 12.08 -3.12
CA ARG A 66 -3.54 13.20 -3.84
C ARG A 66 -2.10 12.89 -4.23
N SER A 67 -1.45 11.95 -3.54
CA SER A 67 -0.10 11.50 -3.85
C SER A 67 -0.11 10.35 -4.87
N GLU A 68 0.57 10.55 -6.00
CA GLU A 68 0.83 9.48 -6.97
C GLU A 68 1.65 8.33 -6.37
N THR A 69 2.58 8.64 -5.45
CA THR A 69 3.35 7.62 -4.74
C THR A 69 2.44 6.74 -3.87
N ALA A 70 1.50 7.36 -3.15
CA ALA A 70 0.51 6.61 -2.38
C ALA A 70 -0.42 5.78 -3.27
N LYS A 71 -0.83 6.30 -4.43
CA LYS A 71 -1.63 5.53 -5.41
C LYS A 71 -0.90 4.28 -5.86
N TYR A 72 0.34 4.41 -6.35
CA TYR A 72 1.11 3.24 -6.79
C TYR A 72 1.37 2.26 -5.65
N PHE A 73 1.60 2.74 -4.43
CA PHE A 73 1.73 1.88 -3.26
C PHE A 73 0.47 1.06 -2.98
N LEU A 74 -0.69 1.71 -2.99
CA LEU A 74 -1.98 1.06 -2.77
C LEU A 74 -2.30 0.06 -3.88
N LEU A 75 -2.02 0.41 -5.15
CA LEU A 75 -2.22 -0.46 -6.30
C LEU A 75 -1.31 -1.70 -6.27
N ALA A 76 -0.04 -1.55 -5.89
CA ALA A 76 0.88 -2.68 -5.72
C ALA A 76 0.39 -3.61 -4.61
N ASN A 77 0.03 -3.06 -3.45
CA ASN A 77 -0.51 -3.85 -2.35
C ASN A 77 -1.84 -4.54 -2.70
N LYS A 78 -2.72 -3.88 -3.46
CA LYS A 78 -3.95 -4.50 -3.98
C LYS A 78 -3.62 -5.74 -4.82
N LEU A 79 -2.62 -5.66 -5.70
CA LEU A 79 -2.18 -6.80 -6.50
C LEU A 79 -1.73 -7.98 -5.62
N VAL A 80 -0.97 -7.69 -4.56
CA VAL A 80 -0.57 -8.70 -3.55
C VAL A 80 -1.78 -9.31 -2.85
N PHE A 81 -2.71 -8.48 -2.38
CA PHE A 81 -3.89 -8.94 -1.63
C PHE A 81 -4.81 -9.81 -2.48
N LEU A 82 -4.92 -9.54 -3.78
CA LEU A 82 -5.70 -10.35 -4.71
C LEU A 82 -5.20 -11.80 -4.75
N LYS A 83 -3.87 -12.03 -4.72
CA LYS A 83 -3.26 -13.38 -4.67
C LYS A 83 -3.80 -14.18 -3.47
N TYR A 84 -3.92 -13.55 -2.30
CA TYR A 84 -4.47 -14.17 -1.08
C TYR A 84 -5.99 -14.44 -1.13
N THR A 85 -6.69 -13.92 -2.13
CA THR A 85 -8.11 -14.20 -2.36
C THR A 85 -8.37 -15.22 -3.48
N GLY A 86 -7.30 -15.78 -4.06
CA GLY A 86 -7.40 -16.65 -5.25
C GLY A 86 -7.79 -15.90 -6.53
N LYS A 87 -7.66 -14.57 -6.54
CA LYS A 87 -7.98 -13.73 -7.70
C LYS A 87 -6.71 -13.15 -8.30
N THR A 88 -6.75 -12.92 -9.61
CA THR A 88 -5.62 -12.37 -10.36
C THR A 88 -6.11 -11.19 -11.19
N ASP A 89 -5.38 -10.07 -11.14
CA ASP A 89 -5.69 -8.88 -11.95
C ASP A 89 -4.52 -8.57 -12.89
N VAL A 90 -4.56 -9.20 -14.06
CA VAL A 90 -3.53 -9.04 -15.10
C VAL A 90 -3.49 -7.61 -15.64
N ASN A 91 -4.63 -6.90 -15.64
CA ASN A 91 -4.70 -5.53 -16.12
C ASN A 91 -3.99 -4.58 -15.15
N LEU A 92 -4.20 -4.77 -13.84
CA LEU A 92 -3.47 -4.06 -12.80
C LEU A 92 -1.96 -4.33 -12.88
N TYR A 93 -1.56 -5.60 -13.06
CA TYR A 93 -0.17 -5.96 -13.28
C TYR A 93 0.43 -5.22 -14.50
N ARG A 94 -0.22 -5.26 -15.66
CA ARG A 94 0.25 -4.57 -16.88
C ARG A 94 0.29 -3.06 -16.69
N TYR A 95 -0.70 -2.49 -16.00
CA TYR A 95 -0.76 -1.06 -15.70
C TYR A 95 0.44 -0.63 -14.84
N LEU A 96 0.74 -1.36 -13.78
CA LEU A 96 1.90 -1.08 -12.93
C LEU A 96 3.21 -1.18 -13.71
N LYS A 97 3.39 -2.26 -14.50
CA LYS A 97 4.57 -2.47 -15.34
C LYS A 97 4.81 -1.34 -16.33
N ARG A 98 3.75 -0.87 -17.02
CA ARG A 98 3.84 0.25 -17.99
C ARG A 98 4.16 1.59 -17.33
N ASN A 99 3.77 1.81 -16.08
CA ASN A 99 3.97 3.07 -15.39
C ASN A 99 5.26 3.13 -14.54
N LEU A 100 6.06 2.05 -14.47
CA LEU A 100 7.36 2.04 -13.77
C LEU A 100 8.24 3.27 -14.09
N PRO A 101 8.41 3.72 -15.36
CA PRO A 101 9.27 4.87 -15.66
C PRO A 101 8.80 6.20 -15.05
N LYS A 102 7.50 6.31 -14.74
CA LYS A 102 6.87 7.53 -14.18
C LYS A 102 6.93 7.59 -12.65
N MET A 103 7.32 6.50 -12.01
CA MET A 103 7.39 6.38 -10.56
C MET A 103 8.67 6.98 -10.00
N SER A 104 8.61 7.56 -8.78
CA SER A 104 9.82 7.90 -8.02
C SER A 104 10.61 6.62 -7.69
N LYS A 105 11.92 6.73 -7.47
CA LYS A 105 12.80 5.57 -7.21
C LYS A 105 12.27 4.68 -6.09
N SER A 106 11.94 5.28 -4.95
CA SER A 106 11.43 4.57 -3.76
C SER A 106 10.22 3.68 -4.06
N ILE A 107 9.21 4.20 -4.74
CA ILE A 107 8.00 3.41 -5.02
C ILE A 107 8.20 2.46 -6.18
N ARG A 108 9.03 2.82 -7.16
CA ARG A 108 9.39 1.95 -8.29
C ARG A 108 10.01 0.64 -7.79
N ASP A 109 10.95 0.70 -6.86
CA ASP A 109 11.60 -0.49 -6.30
C ASP A 109 10.58 -1.41 -5.59
N THR A 110 9.66 -0.81 -4.84
CA THR A 110 8.56 -1.54 -4.16
C THR A 110 7.63 -2.23 -5.17
N VAL A 111 7.27 -1.53 -6.25
CA VAL A 111 6.41 -2.07 -7.30
C VAL A 111 7.12 -3.18 -8.07
N ILE A 112 8.41 -3.04 -8.38
CA ILE A 112 9.19 -4.08 -9.07
C ILE A 112 9.19 -5.39 -8.26
N VAL A 113 9.49 -5.33 -6.97
CA VAL A 113 9.45 -6.51 -6.08
C VAL A 113 8.08 -7.17 -6.11
N THR A 114 7.01 -6.36 -6.10
CA THR A 114 5.64 -6.87 -6.20
C THR A 114 5.39 -7.59 -7.53
N LEU A 115 5.84 -7.03 -8.65
CA LEU A 115 5.65 -7.60 -9.98
C LEU A 115 6.45 -8.91 -10.15
N ILE A 116 7.67 -8.98 -9.62
CA ILE A 116 8.48 -10.21 -9.63
C ILE A 116 7.77 -11.32 -8.85
N ASN A 117 7.27 -11.02 -7.64
CA ASN A 117 6.54 -11.99 -6.80
C ASN A 117 5.18 -12.42 -7.38
N PHE A 118 4.69 -11.69 -8.38
CA PHE A 118 3.47 -12.04 -9.10
C PHE A 118 3.76 -13.01 -10.26
N GLU A 119 4.95 -12.92 -10.86
CA GLU A 119 5.42 -13.84 -11.92
C GLU A 119 5.88 -15.20 -11.36
N ALA A 120 6.22 -15.26 -10.07
CA ALA A 120 6.59 -16.47 -9.32
C ALA A 120 5.38 -17.20 -8.69
#